data_AF-A0A4R1U3T2-F1
#
_entry.id   AF-A0A4R1U3T2-F1
#
_cell.length_a   1.000
_cell.length_b   1.000
_cell.length_c   1.000
_cell.angle_alpha   90.00
_cell.angle_beta   90.00
_cell.angle_gamma   90.00
#
_symmetry.space_group_name_H-M   'P 1'
#
loop_
_entity.id
_entity.type
_entity.pdbx_description
1 polymer ?
#
loop_
_entity_poly.entity_id
_entity_poly.type
_entity_poly.pdbx_seq_one_letter_code
_entity_poly.pdbx_strand_id
1 'polypeptide(L)'
;MVASLTYIARVGCDQPHIIKARLNFHGEGADLAPRYFASPKIVAERFLLSAIGLTPGDMVNAALDGKVATPSGEYAFLAQITGGYAATFIPLHPELLAQQSRTGVLQIRGTDQSDHWQNQVLDWTLRSANVPYDNLNELSTDFGLGGLIEQSTIIEAVAPNVVAIDLSNEVTGDTASIGILAIKGVDRSKVSIGYRVLDKGVVTARMTVAGDVLNWVEEELRDVASTEIAVPPASIINCYARYEDVTYHSGFIVDPSLFQNPRRAAYERFDPELKALAEALATSDRKRARDVEPAVASLLWMLGFNTCHLGGTKVLQDGPDILGETPAGQFIVVECTIGTLKADSKMHKLLARTAAVREQLSKSGHTHVRVLPVMATTLPHDEIASELGDAVSNGVYVIAGEDFQEAIGRTLIPPHADQLFTEAEQSLQGIANLQPR
;
A
#
# COMPACT_ATOMS: atom_id res chain seq x y z
N MET A 1 22.58 -8.69 8.32
CA MET A 1 21.30 -8.97 7.62
C MET A 1 20.71 -10.27 8.15
N VAL A 2 19.41 -10.31 8.43
CA VAL A 2 18.71 -11.48 8.98
C VAL A 2 17.71 -12.00 7.95
N ALA A 3 17.55 -13.32 7.84
CA ALA A 3 16.60 -13.93 6.90
C ALA A 3 15.53 -14.75 7.62
N SER A 4 14.29 -14.64 7.15
CA SER A 4 13.15 -15.38 7.67
C SER A 4 12.42 -16.09 6.55
N LEU A 5 11.92 -17.30 6.80
CA LEU A 5 10.94 -17.95 5.94
C LEU A 5 9.56 -17.76 6.56
N THR A 6 8.62 -17.29 5.75
CA THR A 6 7.20 -17.43 6.04
C THR A 6 6.59 -18.41 5.05
N TYR A 7 5.73 -19.33 5.49
CA TYR A 7 5.08 -20.27 4.58
C TYR A 7 3.69 -20.68 5.05
N ILE A 8 2.93 -21.24 4.11
CA ILE A 8 1.70 -22.00 4.33
C ILE A 8 1.88 -23.37 3.69
N ALA A 9 1.54 -24.42 4.43
CA ALA A 9 1.60 -25.81 4.00
C ALA A 9 0.29 -26.55 4.25
N ARG A 10 -0.01 -27.51 3.38
CA ARG A 10 -1.06 -28.51 3.60
C ARG A 10 -0.50 -29.67 4.41
N VAL A 11 -1.27 -30.09 5.41
CA VAL A 11 -0.98 -31.25 6.27
C VAL A 11 -2.18 -32.20 6.33
N GLY A 12 -2.03 -33.33 7.02
CA GLY A 12 -3.10 -34.32 7.15
C GLY A 12 -3.43 -35.05 5.85
N CYS A 13 -2.48 -35.10 4.92
CA CYS A 13 -2.50 -35.89 3.68
C CYS A 13 -1.24 -36.76 3.60
N ASP A 14 -1.23 -37.71 2.66
CA ASP A 14 -0.12 -38.67 2.48
C ASP A 14 1.25 -37.99 2.31
N GLN A 15 1.27 -36.82 1.66
CA GLN A 15 2.46 -36.00 1.49
C GLN A 15 2.17 -34.54 1.89
N PRO A 16 2.56 -34.12 3.12
CA PRO A 16 2.52 -32.72 3.52
C PRO A 16 3.38 -31.86 2.60
N HIS A 17 2.86 -30.71 2.17
CA HIS A 17 3.56 -29.88 1.18
C HIS A 17 3.29 -28.38 1.32
N ILE A 18 4.27 -27.58 0.91
CA ILE A 18 4.20 -26.13 0.83
C ILE A 18 3.20 -25.73 -0.26
N ILE A 19 2.29 -24.81 0.06
CA ILE A 19 1.40 -24.14 -0.89
C ILE A 19 2.07 -22.85 -1.37
N LYS A 20 2.51 -22.00 -0.44
CA LYS A 20 3.22 -20.75 -0.74
C LYS A 20 4.25 -20.48 0.34
N ALA A 21 5.42 -20.00 -0.03
CA ALA A 21 6.40 -19.49 0.91
C ALA A 21 7.10 -18.24 0.39
N ARG A 22 7.59 -17.43 1.32
CA ARG A 22 8.38 -16.23 1.05
C ARG A 22 9.57 -16.17 1.99
N LEU A 23 10.76 -16.19 1.41
CA LEU A 23 12.02 -15.90 2.04
C LEU A 23 12.24 -14.38 2.00
N ASN A 24 12.21 -13.77 3.18
CA ASN A 24 12.36 -12.33 3.38
C ASN A 24 13.74 -12.04 3.99
N PHE A 25 14.33 -10.93 3.57
CA PHE A 25 15.58 -10.41 4.14
C PHE A 25 15.31 -9.11 4.87
N HIS A 26 15.89 -8.99 6.05
CA HIS A 26 15.64 -7.90 6.98
C HIS A 26 16.94 -7.25 7.43
N GLY A 27 16.83 -5.97 7.80
CA GLY A 27 17.89 -5.27 8.51
C GLY A 27 18.23 -5.92 9.84
N GLU A 28 19.40 -5.62 10.38
CA GLU A 28 19.75 -6.02 11.74
C GLU A 28 18.84 -5.30 12.75
N GLY A 29 18.44 -6.01 13.81
CA GLY A 29 17.51 -5.49 14.81
C GLY A 29 16.03 -5.56 14.45
N ALA A 30 15.65 -6.13 13.29
CA ALA A 30 14.24 -6.34 12.96
C ALA A 30 13.56 -7.26 13.99
N ASP A 31 12.48 -6.79 14.60
CA ASP A 31 11.63 -7.60 15.47
C ASP A 31 10.82 -8.59 14.62
N LEU A 32 11.34 -9.81 14.54
CA LEU A 32 10.76 -10.91 13.78
C LEU A 32 10.24 -11.98 14.73
N ALA A 33 9.31 -11.59 15.60
CA ALA A 33 8.62 -12.51 16.48
C ALA A 33 8.13 -13.74 15.68
N PRO A 34 8.52 -14.97 16.07
CA PRO A 34 8.01 -16.18 15.45
C PRO A 34 6.49 -16.18 15.48
N ARG A 35 5.88 -16.58 14.36
CA ARG A 35 4.42 -16.67 14.25
C ARG A 35 4.06 -18.06 13.80
N TYR A 36 3.04 -18.65 14.42
CA TYR A 36 2.64 -20.01 14.15
C TYR A 36 1.11 -20.13 14.14
N PHE A 37 0.61 -20.89 13.18
CA PHE A 37 -0.77 -21.30 13.07
C PHE A 37 -0.83 -22.77 12.66
N ALA A 38 -1.75 -23.51 13.25
CA ALA A 38 -2.02 -24.89 12.86
C ALA A 38 -3.50 -25.22 12.96
N SER A 39 -3.95 -26.02 12.00
CA SER A 39 -5.23 -26.72 11.97
C SER A 39 -4.97 -28.16 11.52
N PRO A 40 -5.98 -29.07 11.57
CA PRO A 40 -5.80 -30.45 11.12
C PRO A 40 -5.34 -30.60 9.66
N LYS A 41 -5.51 -29.58 8.81
CA LYS A 41 -5.18 -29.63 7.38
C LYS A 41 -4.21 -28.57 6.89
N ILE A 42 -3.93 -27.54 7.68
CA ILE A 42 -3.08 -26.40 7.28
C ILE A 42 -2.14 -26.05 8.42
N VAL A 43 -0.88 -25.76 8.09
CA VAL A 43 0.09 -25.11 8.97
C VAL A 43 0.60 -23.85 8.29
N ALA A 44 0.74 -22.76 9.05
CA ALA A 44 1.43 -21.56 8.60
C ALA A 44 2.44 -21.14 9.67
N GLU A 45 3.64 -20.78 9.24
CA GLU A 45 4.69 -20.42 10.18
C GLU A 45 5.61 -19.34 9.60
N ARG A 46 6.07 -18.45 10.47
CA ARG A 46 7.17 -17.51 10.22
C ARG A 46 8.26 -17.76 11.24
N PHE A 47 9.48 -18.00 10.76
CA PHE A 47 10.64 -18.24 11.61
C PHE A 47 11.92 -17.71 10.97
N LEU A 48 12.94 -17.47 11.79
CA LEU A 48 14.28 -17.11 11.33
C LEU A 48 15.02 -18.34 10.82
N LEU A 49 15.66 -18.26 9.66
CA LEU A 49 16.43 -19.39 9.13
C LEU A 49 17.57 -19.82 10.07
N SER A 50 18.15 -18.87 10.81
CA SER A 50 19.16 -19.13 11.83
C SER A 50 18.66 -20.02 12.98
N ALA A 51 17.35 -20.02 13.27
CA ALA A 51 16.76 -20.87 14.31
C ALA A 51 16.83 -22.37 13.96
N ILE A 52 16.98 -22.71 12.68
CA ILE A 52 17.14 -24.08 12.19
C ILE A 52 18.52 -24.31 11.54
N GLY A 53 19.46 -23.38 11.71
CA GLY A 53 20.82 -23.50 11.19
C GLY A 53 20.94 -23.46 9.67
N LEU A 54 19.97 -22.88 8.96
CA LEU A 54 20.00 -22.73 7.49
C LEU A 54 20.42 -21.32 7.08
N THR A 55 21.12 -21.23 5.96
CA THR A 55 21.33 -19.97 5.24
C THR A 55 20.24 -19.76 4.18
N PRO A 56 20.07 -18.53 3.67
CA PRO A 56 19.20 -18.27 2.51
C PRO A 56 19.51 -19.16 1.30
N GLY A 57 20.79 -19.40 1.03
CA GLY A 57 21.23 -20.27 -0.06
C GLY A 57 20.82 -21.72 0.16
N ASP A 58 20.97 -22.23 1.38
CA ASP A 58 20.50 -23.57 1.73
C ASP A 58 18.99 -23.69 1.53
N MET A 59 18.23 -22.66 1.88
CA MET A 59 16.78 -22.66 1.69
C MET A 59 16.37 -22.69 0.21
N VAL A 60 17.07 -21.93 -0.64
CA VAL A 60 16.85 -21.96 -2.10
C VAL A 60 17.19 -23.35 -2.68
N ASN A 61 18.32 -23.95 -2.25
CA ASN A 61 18.70 -25.29 -2.70
C ASN A 61 17.69 -26.35 -2.25
N ALA A 62 17.26 -26.30 -0.99
CA ALA A 62 16.26 -27.20 -0.45
C ALA A 62 14.90 -27.08 -1.17
N ALA A 63 14.50 -25.87 -1.56
CA ALA A 63 13.35 -25.69 -2.46
C ALA A 63 13.56 -26.37 -3.83
N LEU A 64 14.73 -26.21 -4.45
CA LEU A 64 15.06 -26.87 -5.72
C LEU A 64 15.19 -28.41 -5.61
N ASP A 65 15.46 -28.92 -4.42
CA ASP A 65 15.46 -30.36 -4.11
C ASP A 65 14.07 -30.90 -3.78
N GLY A 66 13.06 -30.00 -3.66
CA GLY A 66 11.68 -30.37 -3.38
C GLY A 66 11.34 -30.64 -1.92
N LYS A 67 12.20 -30.23 -0.99
CA LYS A 67 12.04 -30.50 0.44
C LYS A 67 12.41 -29.30 1.27
N VAL A 68 11.46 -28.79 2.06
CA VAL A 68 11.62 -27.60 2.88
C VAL A 68 11.57 -28.02 4.35
N ALA A 69 12.72 -27.91 5.04
CA ALA A 69 12.81 -28.13 6.47
C ALA A 69 12.35 -26.89 7.25
N THR A 70 11.56 -27.11 8.30
CA THR A 70 10.99 -26.06 9.15
C THR A 70 11.00 -26.52 10.61
N PRO A 71 10.80 -25.63 11.59
CA PRO A 71 10.65 -26.03 13.00
C PRO A 71 9.50 -27.01 13.22
N SER A 72 8.43 -26.91 12.42
CA SER A 72 7.24 -27.76 12.52
C SER A 72 7.32 -29.07 11.74
N GLY A 73 8.41 -29.31 11.00
CA GLY A 73 8.64 -30.54 10.23
C GLY A 73 9.20 -30.31 8.83
N GLU A 74 9.36 -31.41 8.08
CA GLU A 74 9.74 -31.37 6.67
C GLU A 74 8.48 -31.37 5.80
N TYR A 75 8.41 -30.43 4.85
CA TYR A 75 7.33 -30.34 3.87
C TYR A 75 7.87 -30.52 2.47
N ALA A 76 7.14 -31.24 1.62
CA ALA A 76 7.47 -31.32 0.22
C ALA A 76 7.19 -29.98 -0.47
N PHE A 77 8.04 -29.58 -1.41
CA PHE A 77 7.69 -28.60 -2.42
C PHE A 77 7.49 -29.39 -3.71
N LEU A 78 6.25 -29.50 -4.17
CA LEU A 78 5.92 -30.47 -5.22
C LEU A 78 6.40 -29.96 -6.59
N ALA A 79 7.15 -30.78 -7.31
CA ALA A 79 7.64 -30.47 -8.65
C ALA A 79 6.51 -30.33 -9.67
N GLN A 80 6.77 -29.64 -10.77
CA GLN A 80 5.88 -29.62 -11.93
C GLN A 80 5.66 -31.03 -12.49
N ILE A 81 4.61 -31.23 -13.30
CA ILE A 81 4.31 -32.52 -13.96
C ILE A 81 5.52 -33.06 -14.75
N THR A 82 6.38 -32.17 -15.26
CA THR A 82 7.62 -32.50 -15.96
C THR A 82 8.77 -32.94 -15.05
N GLY A 83 8.57 -32.95 -13.73
CA GLY A 83 9.51 -33.44 -12.72
C GLY A 83 10.53 -32.42 -12.21
N GLY A 84 10.42 -31.14 -12.58
CA GLY A 84 11.37 -30.10 -12.18
C GLY A 84 10.74 -28.86 -11.53
N TYR A 85 11.59 -27.94 -11.12
CA TYR A 85 11.22 -26.61 -10.61
C TYR A 85 11.71 -25.53 -11.58
N ALA A 86 10.86 -24.57 -11.90
CA ALA A 86 11.25 -23.43 -12.71
C ALA A 86 11.67 -22.28 -11.79
N ALA A 87 12.92 -21.83 -11.89
CA ALA A 87 13.41 -20.66 -11.17
C ALA A 87 13.51 -19.47 -12.15
N THR A 88 12.81 -18.38 -11.84
CA THR A 88 12.79 -17.16 -12.65
C THR A 88 13.18 -15.97 -11.79
N PHE A 89 14.14 -15.19 -12.26
CA PHE A 89 14.43 -13.89 -11.65
C PHE A 89 13.54 -12.81 -12.27
N ILE A 90 12.75 -12.16 -11.43
CA ILE A 90 11.85 -11.06 -11.76
C ILE A 90 12.53 -9.77 -11.28
N PRO A 91 13.17 -9.00 -12.16
CA PRO A 91 13.97 -7.84 -11.76
C PRO A 91 13.14 -6.63 -11.32
N LEU A 92 11.86 -6.59 -11.71
CA LEU A 92 10.89 -5.54 -11.41
C LEU A 92 9.58 -6.20 -10.99
N HIS A 93 9.44 -6.48 -9.69
CA HIS A 93 8.21 -7.06 -9.17
C HIS A 93 7.05 -6.04 -9.23
N PRO A 94 5.88 -6.37 -9.83
CA PRO A 94 4.80 -5.42 -10.05
C PRO A 94 4.27 -4.74 -8.77
N GLU A 95 4.32 -5.44 -7.64
CA GLU A 95 3.80 -4.97 -6.34
C GLU A 95 4.41 -3.61 -5.91
N LEU A 96 5.69 -3.39 -6.19
CA LEU A 96 6.43 -2.20 -5.75
C LEU A 96 6.78 -1.25 -6.90
N LEU A 97 6.51 -1.65 -8.14
CA LEU A 97 6.74 -0.81 -9.32
C LEU A 97 5.84 0.44 -9.31
N ALA A 98 4.61 0.31 -8.80
CA ALA A 98 3.68 1.44 -8.63
C ALA A 98 4.25 2.52 -7.68
N GLN A 99 5.08 2.11 -6.72
CA GLN A 99 5.74 2.99 -5.75
C GLN A 99 7.11 3.50 -6.26
N GLN A 100 7.38 3.41 -7.56
CA GLN A 100 8.68 3.79 -8.15
C GLN A 100 9.88 3.05 -7.51
N SER A 101 9.63 1.84 -7.01
CA SER A 101 10.60 1.02 -6.29
C SER A 101 10.89 -0.26 -7.08
N ARG A 102 12.17 -0.61 -7.19
CA ARG A 102 12.64 -1.83 -7.83
C ARG A 102 12.94 -2.88 -6.76
N THR A 103 12.12 -3.91 -6.74
CA THR A 103 12.37 -5.10 -5.92
C THR A 103 12.61 -6.30 -6.81
N GLY A 104 13.75 -6.94 -6.59
CA GLY A 104 14.13 -8.17 -7.28
C GLY A 104 13.55 -9.38 -6.55
N VAL A 105 12.88 -10.25 -7.28
CA VAL A 105 12.31 -11.48 -6.73
C VAL A 105 12.87 -12.66 -7.50
N LEU A 106 13.44 -13.63 -6.79
CA LEU A 106 13.65 -14.97 -7.33
C LEU A 106 12.41 -15.79 -7.03
N GLN A 107 11.67 -16.16 -8.08
CA GLN A 107 10.49 -16.99 -7.96
C GLN A 107 10.84 -18.43 -8.36
N ILE A 108 10.57 -19.38 -7.46
CA ILE A 108 10.70 -20.81 -7.72
C ILE A 108 9.29 -21.39 -7.78
N ARG A 109 8.92 -21.95 -8.93
CA ARG A 109 7.59 -22.48 -9.20
C ARG A 109 7.59 -24.00 -9.19
N GLY A 110 6.68 -24.57 -8.40
CA GLY A 110 6.38 -26.00 -8.32
C GLY A 110 5.14 -26.38 -9.11
N THR A 111 4.42 -27.40 -8.65
CA THR A 111 3.21 -27.92 -9.32
C THR A 111 2.08 -26.90 -9.38
N ASP A 112 1.29 -26.99 -10.44
CA ASP A 112 -0.04 -26.39 -10.49
C ASP A 112 -0.95 -27.12 -9.48
N GLN A 113 -1.74 -26.35 -8.74
CA GLN A 113 -2.56 -26.75 -7.60
C GLN A 113 -4.04 -26.46 -7.86
N SER A 114 -4.57 -26.85 -9.02
CA SER A 114 -6.00 -26.65 -9.35
C SER A 114 -6.96 -27.10 -8.23
N ASP A 115 -6.58 -28.15 -7.50
CA ASP A 115 -7.44 -28.83 -6.53
C ASP A 115 -7.39 -28.23 -5.11
N HIS A 116 -6.46 -27.30 -4.83
CA HIS A 116 -6.26 -26.74 -3.49
C HIS A 116 -6.95 -25.39 -3.31
N TRP A 117 -7.07 -24.62 -4.39
CA TRP A 117 -7.61 -23.26 -4.38
C TRP A 117 -9.14 -23.18 -4.30
N GLN A 118 -9.84 -24.25 -4.65
CA GLN A 118 -11.31 -24.33 -4.59
C GLN A 118 -11.81 -25.34 -3.55
N ASN A 119 -11.04 -25.53 -2.47
CA ASN A 119 -11.38 -26.53 -1.48
C ASN A 119 -12.17 -25.91 -0.32
N GLN A 120 -13.49 -25.81 -0.49
CA GLN A 120 -14.41 -25.37 0.57
C GLN A 120 -14.16 -26.11 1.90
N VAL A 121 -13.69 -27.37 1.86
CA VAL A 121 -13.37 -28.13 3.08
C VAL A 121 -12.16 -27.55 3.82
N LEU A 122 -11.17 -26.99 3.12
CA LEU A 122 -10.05 -26.28 3.75
C LEU A 122 -10.55 -24.99 4.43
N ASP A 123 -11.40 -24.22 3.76
CA ASP A 123 -11.96 -22.99 4.34
C ASP A 123 -12.78 -23.29 5.60
N TRP A 124 -13.63 -24.31 5.59
CA TRP A 124 -14.34 -24.76 6.80
C TRP A 124 -13.40 -25.26 7.91
N THR A 125 -12.25 -25.85 7.55
CA THR A 125 -11.23 -26.25 8.53
C THR A 125 -10.56 -25.02 9.18
N LEU A 126 -10.27 -23.98 8.40
CA LEU A 126 -9.73 -22.72 8.90
C LEU A 126 -10.71 -21.99 9.81
N ARG A 127 -12.00 -21.95 9.44
CA ARG A 127 -13.07 -21.34 10.26
C ARG A 127 -13.30 -22.03 11.60
N SER A 128 -12.91 -23.30 11.71
CA SER A 128 -13.04 -24.11 12.94
C SER A 128 -11.76 -24.20 13.76
N ALA A 129 -10.68 -23.54 13.34
CA ALA A 129 -9.44 -23.47 14.10
C ALA A 129 -9.61 -22.57 15.34
N ASN A 130 -8.72 -22.74 16.33
CA ASN A 130 -8.73 -21.92 17.56
C ASN A 130 -8.59 -20.42 17.27
N VAL A 131 -7.77 -20.07 16.27
CA VAL A 131 -7.70 -18.73 15.70
C VAL A 131 -8.32 -18.84 14.31
N PRO A 132 -9.61 -18.50 14.14
CA PRO A 132 -10.32 -18.77 12.90
C PRO A 132 -9.89 -17.81 11.79
N TYR A 133 -9.81 -18.33 10.57
CA TYR A 133 -9.71 -17.56 9.33
C TYR A 133 -10.86 -17.97 8.40
N ASP A 134 -11.42 -17.03 7.64
CA ASP A 134 -12.52 -17.25 6.71
C ASP A 134 -12.13 -18.19 5.57
N ASN A 135 -10.92 -18.01 5.02
CA ASN A 135 -10.38 -18.77 3.91
C ASN A 135 -8.83 -18.71 3.86
N LEU A 136 -8.24 -19.47 2.94
CA LEU A 136 -6.78 -19.55 2.81
C LEU A 136 -6.13 -18.20 2.41
N ASN A 137 -6.83 -17.38 1.64
CA ASN A 137 -6.32 -16.08 1.18
C ASN A 137 -6.20 -15.06 2.34
N GLU A 138 -7.14 -15.09 3.28
CA GLU A 138 -7.04 -14.30 4.51
C GLU A 138 -5.81 -14.71 5.33
N LEU A 139 -5.62 -16.01 5.57
CA LEU A 139 -4.44 -16.54 6.28
C LEU A 139 -3.12 -16.13 5.59
N SER A 140 -3.06 -16.23 4.25
CA SER A 140 -1.88 -15.81 3.48
C SER A 140 -1.58 -14.33 3.58
N THR A 141 -2.62 -13.49 3.51
CA THR A 141 -2.49 -12.04 3.65
C THR A 141 -2.00 -11.68 5.05
N ASP A 142 -2.62 -12.27 6.08
CA ASP A 142 -2.25 -12.07 7.47
C ASP A 142 -0.81 -12.51 7.79
N PHE A 143 -0.33 -13.61 7.19
CA PHE A 143 1.09 -14.02 7.30
C PHE A 143 2.05 -13.18 6.42
N GLY A 144 1.57 -12.20 5.66
CA GLY A 144 2.42 -11.34 4.82
C GLY A 144 2.94 -12.01 3.54
N LEU A 145 2.27 -13.08 3.09
CA LEU A 145 2.55 -13.74 1.82
C LEU A 145 1.78 -13.12 0.65
N GLY A 146 0.91 -12.15 0.92
CA GLY A 146 0.06 -11.50 -0.09
C GLY A 146 -1.04 -12.41 -0.63
N GLY A 147 -1.72 -11.94 -1.67
CA GLY A 147 -2.82 -12.68 -2.30
C GLY A 147 -2.38 -13.99 -2.93
N LEU A 148 -3.28 -14.97 -2.92
CA LEU A 148 -3.10 -16.27 -3.56
C LEU A 148 -3.69 -16.23 -4.98
N ILE A 149 -3.02 -15.49 -5.86
CA ILE A 149 -3.50 -15.22 -7.23
C ILE A 149 -3.06 -16.34 -8.19
N GLU A 150 -1.91 -16.94 -7.93
CA GLU A 150 -1.36 -17.97 -8.80
C GLU A 150 -1.89 -19.36 -8.44
N GLN A 151 -2.23 -20.15 -9.46
CA GLN A 151 -2.69 -21.51 -9.26
C GLN A 151 -1.57 -22.50 -8.96
N SER A 152 -0.30 -22.09 -8.91
CA SER A 152 0.84 -22.96 -8.62
C SER A 152 1.41 -22.78 -7.22
N THR A 153 2.09 -23.81 -6.73
CA THR A 153 2.96 -23.67 -5.55
C THR A 153 4.17 -22.81 -5.86
N ILE A 154 4.48 -21.87 -4.97
CA ILE A 154 5.54 -20.88 -5.21
C ILE A 154 6.35 -20.67 -3.94
N ILE A 155 7.66 -20.57 -4.12
CA ILE A 155 8.59 -20.03 -3.13
C ILE A 155 9.25 -18.79 -3.73
N GLU A 156 9.09 -17.65 -3.07
CA GLU A 156 9.71 -16.38 -3.47
C GLU A 156 10.86 -16.04 -2.54
N ALA A 157 12.01 -15.63 -3.06
CA ALA A 157 13.03 -14.91 -2.30
C ALA A 157 13.00 -13.45 -2.73
N VAL A 158 12.63 -12.56 -1.80
CA VAL A 158 12.38 -11.14 -2.08
C VAL A 158 13.55 -10.31 -1.57
N ALA A 159 14.38 -9.80 -2.47
CA ALA A 159 15.52 -8.97 -2.10
C ALA A 159 15.08 -7.51 -1.87
N PRO A 160 15.20 -6.96 -0.64
CA PRO A 160 14.83 -5.58 -0.36
C PRO A 160 15.77 -4.60 -1.06
N ASN A 161 15.33 -3.34 -1.16
CA ASN A 161 16.17 -2.27 -1.69
C ASN A 161 17.34 -2.02 -0.74
N VAL A 162 18.53 -1.93 -1.31
CA VAL A 162 19.74 -1.56 -0.56
C VAL A 162 19.88 -0.05 -0.40
N VAL A 163 19.24 0.72 -1.27
CA VAL A 163 19.19 2.18 -1.25
C VAL A 163 17.82 2.72 -1.68
N ALA A 164 17.43 3.88 -1.15
CA ALA A 164 16.21 4.60 -1.53
C ALA A 164 16.44 6.12 -1.49
N ILE A 165 15.68 6.90 -2.26
CA ILE A 165 15.76 8.37 -2.16
C ILE A 165 15.13 8.80 -0.85
N ASP A 166 15.81 9.70 -0.14
CA ASP A 166 15.26 10.33 1.05
C ASP A 166 14.32 11.47 0.64
N LEU A 167 13.02 11.19 0.66
CA LEU A 167 11.96 12.12 0.28
C LEU A 167 11.65 13.17 1.34
N SER A 168 12.37 13.18 2.48
CA SER A 168 12.28 14.28 3.44
C SER A 168 13.04 15.54 2.98
N ASN A 169 13.86 15.42 1.94
CA ASN A 169 14.56 16.54 1.35
C ASN A 169 13.66 17.38 0.44
N GLU A 170 14.00 18.66 0.30
CA GLU A 170 13.20 19.65 -0.42
C GLU A 170 14.07 20.61 -1.26
N VAL A 171 13.41 21.33 -2.16
CA VAL A 171 13.97 22.51 -2.81
C VAL A 171 13.61 23.75 -1.99
N THR A 172 14.57 24.61 -1.73
CA THR A 172 14.36 25.86 -1.00
C THR A 172 15.04 27.00 -1.74
N GLY A 173 14.25 27.87 -2.39
CA GLY A 173 14.82 28.96 -3.18
C GLY A 173 15.60 28.44 -4.39
N ASP A 174 16.89 28.76 -4.49
CA ASP A 174 17.78 28.36 -5.60
C ASP A 174 18.66 27.15 -5.28
N THR A 175 18.38 26.46 -4.17
CA THR A 175 19.14 25.31 -3.70
C THR A 175 18.20 24.16 -3.42
N ALA A 176 18.66 22.95 -3.65
CA ALA A 176 17.94 21.75 -3.26
C ALA A 176 18.83 20.81 -2.49
N SER A 177 18.30 20.31 -1.37
CA SER A 177 18.88 19.15 -0.72
C SER A 177 18.42 17.91 -1.48
N ILE A 178 19.35 17.00 -1.78
CA ILE A 178 19.02 15.67 -2.28
C ILE A 178 19.69 14.64 -1.39
N GLY A 179 18.97 13.56 -1.08
CA GLY A 179 19.45 12.56 -0.14
C GLY A 179 19.10 11.13 -0.53
N ILE A 180 19.83 10.21 0.09
CA ILE A 180 19.67 8.77 -0.08
C ILE A 180 19.70 8.11 1.31
N LEU A 181 18.83 7.13 1.48
CA LEU A 181 18.83 6.18 2.58
C LEU A 181 19.55 4.92 2.09
N ALA A 182 20.49 4.39 2.87
CA ALA A 182 21.19 3.15 2.57
C ALA A 182 21.12 2.19 3.76
N ILE A 183 20.99 0.89 3.48
CA ILE A 183 21.10 -0.11 4.55
C ILE A 183 22.53 -0.13 5.12
N LYS A 184 22.67 -0.55 6.38
CA LYS A 184 23.99 -0.68 7.03
C LYS A 184 24.92 -1.61 6.28
N GLY A 185 26.21 -1.25 6.27
CA GLY A 185 27.28 -2.06 5.69
C GLY A 185 27.37 -2.01 4.15
N VAL A 186 26.55 -1.18 3.50
CA VAL A 186 26.68 -0.90 2.07
C VAL A 186 28.01 -0.18 1.79
N ASP A 187 28.69 -0.61 0.73
CA ASP A 187 29.87 0.09 0.22
C ASP A 187 29.45 1.42 -0.42
N ARG A 188 29.70 2.52 0.31
CA ARG A 188 29.32 3.88 -0.08
C ARG A 188 29.91 4.29 -1.44
N SER A 189 31.05 3.75 -1.87
CA SER A 189 31.66 4.08 -3.18
C SER A 189 30.82 3.60 -4.37
N LYS A 190 29.91 2.66 -4.13
CA LYS A 190 29.03 2.08 -5.16
C LYS A 190 27.65 2.72 -5.17
N VAL A 191 27.37 3.58 -4.19
CA VAL A 191 26.14 4.36 -4.09
C VAL A 191 26.23 5.56 -5.01
N SER A 192 25.11 5.95 -5.64
CA SER A 192 25.01 7.26 -6.29
C SER A 192 23.57 7.76 -6.36
N ILE A 193 23.41 9.07 -6.46
CA ILE A 193 22.14 9.73 -6.75
C ILE A 193 22.20 10.25 -8.19
N GLY A 194 21.51 9.59 -9.10
CA GLY A 194 21.25 10.16 -10.42
C GLY A 194 20.10 11.16 -10.31
N TYR A 195 20.14 12.29 -11.00
CA TYR A 195 19.00 13.21 -10.98
C TYR A 195 18.84 13.99 -12.29
N ARG A 196 17.61 14.46 -12.51
CA ARG A 196 17.31 15.47 -13.53
C ARG A 196 16.53 16.63 -12.90
N VAL A 197 16.89 17.84 -13.31
CA VAL A 197 16.22 19.07 -12.89
C VAL A 197 15.22 19.46 -13.97
N LEU A 198 13.97 19.68 -13.58
CA LEU A 198 12.92 20.21 -14.43
C LEU A 198 12.60 21.62 -13.96
N ASP A 199 12.85 22.60 -14.82
CA ASP A 199 12.41 23.99 -14.64
C ASP A 199 11.26 24.25 -15.62
N LYS A 200 10.10 24.66 -15.10
CA LYS A 200 8.89 24.95 -15.90
C LYS A 200 8.54 23.83 -16.90
N GLY A 201 8.68 22.58 -16.46
CA GLY A 201 8.37 21.38 -17.26
C GLY A 201 9.45 20.99 -18.29
N VAL A 202 10.55 21.74 -18.39
CA VAL A 202 11.66 21.44 -19.29
C VAL A 202 12.84 20.90 -18.48
N VAL A 203 13.45 19.80 -18.95
CA VAL A 203 14.65 19.26 -18.32
C VAL A 203 15.84 20.17 -18.64
N THR A 204 16.40 20.83 -17.62
CA THR A 204 17.52 21.78 -17.74
C THR A 204 18.87 21.16 -17.37
N ALA A 205 18.87 20.12 -16.54
CA ALA A 205 20.09 19.41 -16.14
C ALA A 205 19.86 17.92 -15.96
N ARG A 206 20.93 17.14 -16.17
CA ARG A 206 21.02 15.70 -15.87
C ARG A 206 22.40 15.44 -15.31
N MET A 207 22.46 14.94 -14.08
CA MET A 207 23.71 14.81 -13.35
C MET A 207 23.68 13.54 -12.49
N THR A 208 24.81 13.22 -11.90
CA THR A 208 24.93 12.13 -10.92
C THR A 208 25.89 12.58 -9.83
N VAL A 209 25.51 12.34 -8.59
CA VAL A 209 26.35 12.53 -7.41
C VAL A 209 26.82 11.16 -6.95
N ALA A 210 28.14 10.96 -6.91
CA ALA A 210 28.73 9.73 -6.39
C ALA A 210 28.61 9.67 -4.87
N GLY A 211 28.53 8.48 -4.29
CA GLY A 211 28.32 8.31 -2.86
C GLY A 211 29.49 8.81 -2.01
N ASP A 212 30.70 8.86 -2.53
CA ASP A 212 31.90 9.36 -1.84
C ASP A 212 31.90 10.87 -1.57
N VAL A 213 31.12 11.63 -2.33
CA VAL A 213 30.96 13.09 -2.15
C VAL A 213 29.73 13.47 -1.33
N LEU A 214 28.89 12.49 -0.92
CA LEU A 214 27.73 12.75 -0.07
C LEU A 214 28.16 12.93 1.40
N ASN A 215 27.41 13.74 2.13
CA ASN A 215 27.59 13.91 3.57
C ASN A 215 26.86 12.78 4.32
N TRP A 216 27.59 11.76 4.74
CA TRP A 216 27.03 10.59 5.43
C TRP A 216 26.83 10.83 6.93
N VAL A 217 25.66 10.43 7.41
CA VAL A 217 25.27 10.34 8.82
C VAL A 217 24.90 8.90 9.11
N GLU A 218 25.57 8.30 10.10
CA GLU A 218 25.27 6.94 10.54
C GLU A 218 24.15 6.98 11.58
N GLU A 219 23.00 6.36 11.29
CA GLU A 219 21.91 6.17 12.24
C GLU A 219 21.95 4.74 12.81
N GLU A 220 21.00 4.36 13.68
CA GLU A 220 20.98 3.02 14.26
C GLU A 220 20.67 1.93 13.21
N LEU A 221 19.61 2.13 12.41
CA LEU A 221 19.08 1.11 11.49
C LEU A 221 19.55 1.27 10.04
N ARG A 222 20.04 2.45 9.68
CA ARG A 222 20.40 2.83 8.31
C ARG A 222 21.47 3.92 8.31
N ASP A 223 22.06 4.15 7.16
CA ASP A 223 22.87 5.33 6.90
C ASP A 223 22.05 6.30 6.04
N VAL A 224 22.18 7.59 6.31
CA VAL A 224 21.58 8.68 5.54
C VAL A 224 22.70 9.49 4.92
N ALA A 225 22.57 9.89 3.66
CA ALA A 225 23.54 10.78 3.05
C ALA A 225 22.84 11.84 2.21
N SER A 226 23.33 13.06 2.27
CA SER A 226 22.77 14.17 1.50
C SER A 226 23.82 15.11 0.95
N THR A 227 23.43 15.88 -0.06
CA THR A 227 24.20 17.01 -0.58
C THR A 227 23.25 18.10 -1.03
N GLU A 228 23.77 19.31 -1.12
CA GLU A 228 23.08 20.42 -1.75
C GLU A 228 23.49 20.54 -3.22
N ILE A 229 22.55 20.94 -4.06
CA ILE A 229 22.78 21.29 -5.47
C ILE A 229 22.10 22.60 -5.80
N ALA A 230 22.71 23.39 -6.68
CA ALA A 230 22.09 24.60 -7.21
C ALA A 230 21.01 24.23 -8.25
N VAL A 231 19.82 24.81 -8.13
CA VAL A 231 18.71 24.63 -9.05
C VAL A 231 17.96 25.95 -9.28
N PRO A 232 17.29 26.13 -10.43
CA PRO A 232 16.38 27.26 -10.59
C PRO A 232 15.26 27.21 -9.52
N PRO A 233 14.77 28.37 -9.04
CA PRO A 233 13.66 28.40 -8.11
C PRO A 233 12.42 27.67 -8.62
N ALA A 234 11.71 26.99 -7.71
CA ALA A 234 10.54 26.16 -8.01
C ALA A 234 10.80 24.96 -8.95
N SER A 235 12.06 24.52 -9.09
CA SER A 235 12.36 23.34 -9.88
C SER A 235 11.82 22.07 -9.24
N ILE A 236 11.54 21.07 -10.09
CA ILE A 236 11.28 19.68 -9.69
C ILE A 236 12.56 18.90 -9.93
N ILE A 237 12.99 18.10 -8.98
CA ILE A 237 14.14 17.22 -9.12
C ILE A 237 13.66 15.79 -9.08
N ASN A 238 13.76 15.09 -10.21
CA ASN A 238 13.53 13.66 -10.22
C ASN A 238 14.85 12.94 -9.91
N CYS A 239 14.91 12.29 -8.77
CA CYS A 239 16.08 11.59 -8.25
C CYS A 239 15.93 10.08 -8.43
N TYR A 240 17.06 9.41 -8.60
CA TYR A 240 17.20 7.97 -8.79
C TYR A 240 18.27 7.45 -7.81
N ALA A 241 17.87 6.64 -6.84
CA ALA A 241 18.79 5.99 -5.92
C ALA A 241 19.43 4.80 -6.62
N ARG A 242 20.76 4.79 -6.71
CA ARG A 242 21.52 3.77 -7.44
C ARG A 242 22.55 3.09 -6.53
N TYR A 243 22.74 1.79 -6.74
CA TYR A 243 23.81 1.00 -6.16
C TYR A 243 24.34 0.02 -7.21
N GLU A 244 25.65 -0.05 -7.42
CA GLU A 244 26.28 -0.86 -8.48
C GLU A 244 25.61 -0.67 -9.86
N ASP A 245 25.43 0.59 -10.26
CA ASP A 245 24.78 1.02 -11.49
C ASP A 245 23.29 0.65 -11.66
N VAL A 246 22.70 -0.06 -10.70
CA VAL A 246 21.29 -0.42 -10.68
C VAL A 246 20.47 0.64 -9.95
N THR A 247 19.40 1.14 -10.58
CA THR A 247 18.42 2.01 -9.91
C THR A 247 17.46 1.18 -9.08
N TYR A 248 17.37 1.49 -7.77
CA TYR A 248 16.49 0.82 -6.81
C TYR A 248 15.23 1.63 -6.48
N HIS A 249 15.28 2.95 -6.56
CA HIS A 249 14.15 3.81 -6.22
C HIS A 249 14.20 5.09 -7.03
N SER A 250 13.05 5.65 -7.39
CA SER A 250 12.92 6.98 -7.98
C SER A 250 11.96 7.82 -7.14
N GLY A 251 12.23 9.11 -7.03
CA GLY A 251 11.34 10.02 -6.32
C GLY A 251 11.55 11.47 -6.73
N PHE A 252 10.54 12.29 -6.47
CA PHE A 252 10.56 13.71 -6.79
C PHE A 252 10.82 14.52 -5.52
N ILE A 253 11.84 15.37 -5.59
CA ILE A 253 12.14 16.41 -4.59
C ILE A 253 11.71 17.74 -5.20
N VAL A 254 10.92 18.50 -4.46
CA VAL A 254 10.27 19.71 -4.97
C VAL A 254 10.33 20.80 -3.92
N ASP A 255 10.04 22.04 -4.32
CA ASP A 255 9.83 23.13 -3.38
C ASP A 255 8.38 23.03 -2.88
N PRO A 256 8.11 22.64 -1.63
CA PRO A 256 6.73 22.50 -1.15
C PRO A 256 5.99 23.84 -1.12
N SER A 257 6.69 24.97 -1.13
CA SER A 257 6.11 26.31 -1.16
C SER A 257 5.76 26.80 -2.56
N LEU A 258 6.45 26.31 -3.60
CA LEU A 258 6.30 26.79 -4.99
C LEU A 258 5.78 25.73 -5.98
N PHE A 259 6.15 24.46 -5.79
CA PHE A 259 5.66 23.34 -6.59
C PHE A 259 4.34 22.83 -6.03
N GLN A 260 3.30 23.65 -6.20
CA GLN A 260 1.97 23.32 -5.75
C GLN A 260 1.30 22.38 -6.76
N ASN A 261 0.54 21.44 -6.24
CA ASN A 261 -0.51 20.75 -6.99
C ASN A 261 -1.30 21.75 -7.85
N PRO A 262 -1.36 21.60 -9.17
CA PRO A 262 -1.98 22.60 -10.05
C PRO A 262 -3.47 22.79 -9.76
N ARG A 263 -4.16 21.75 -9.25
CA ARG A 263 -5.55 21.85 -8.82
C ARG A 263 -5.67 22.72 -7.56
N ARG A 264 -4.79 22.51 -6.58
CA ARG A 264 -4.71 23.35 -5.39
C ARG A 264 -4.37 24.79 -5.74
N ALA A 265 -3.34 25.03 -6.55
CA ALA A 265 -2.94 26.37 -6.98
C ALA A 265 -4.08 27.11 -7.69
N ALA A 266 -4.84 26.41 -8.54
CA ALA A 266 -6.02 26.98 -9.20
C ALA A 266 -7.15 27.30 -8.22
N TYR A 267 -7.36 26.45 -7.20
CA TYR A 267 -8.37 26.65 -6.17
C TYR A 267 -8.01 27.80 -5.21
N GLU A 268 -6.77 27.83 -4.72
CA GLU A 268 -6.26 28.85 -3.78
C GLU A 268 -6.33 30.27 -4.34
N ARG A 269 -6.41 30.42 -5.67
CA ARG A 269 -6.70 31.72 -6.30
C ARG A 269 -7.99 32.36 -5.79
N PHE A 270 -8.98 31.53 -5.44
CA PHE A 270 -10.31 31.93 -4.98
C PHE A 270 -10.53 31.70 -3.48
N ASP A 271 -9.78 30.78 -2.87
CA ASP A 271 -9.75 30.54 -1.43
C ASP A 271 -8.31 30.54 -0.90
N PRO A 272 -7.73 31.73 -0.63
CA PRO A 272 -6.34 31.85 -0.22
C PRO A 272 -6.05 31.04 1.05
N GLU A 273 -4.99 30.23 1.01
CA GLU A 273 -4.60 29.31 2.09
C GLU A 273 -5.69 28.28 2.46
N LEU A 274 -6.67 28.05 1.58
CA LEU A 274 -7.80 27.14 1.78
C LEU A 274 -8.63 27.44 3.04
N LYS A 275 -8.72 28.73 3.43
CA LYS A 275 -9.39 29.16 4.67
C LYS A 275 -10.87 28.79 4.68
N ALA A 276 -11.61 29.10 3.62
CA ALA A 276 -13.04 28.82 3.55
C ALA A 276 -13.31 27.31 3.49
N LEU A 277 -12.47 26.56 2.78
CA LEU A 277 -12.51 25.09 2.73
C LEU A 277 -12.28 24.49 4.13
N ALA A 278 -11.22 24.90 4.81
CA ALA A 278 -10.87 24.41 6.15
C ALA A 278 -11.98 24.74 7.16
N GLU A 279 -12.53 25.95 7.13
CA GLU A 279 -13.67 26.34 7.97
C GLU A 279 -14.92 25.50 7.71
N ALA A 280 -15.21 25.16 6.44
CA ALA A 280 -16.35 24.32 6.09
C ALA A 280 -16.15 22.88 6.59
N LEU A 281 -14.95 22.32 6.46
CA LEU A 281 -14.64 20.96 6.91
C LEU A 281 -14.53 20.82 8.44
N ALA A 282 -14.30 21.93 9.15
CA ALA A 282 -14.27 21.96 10.61
C ALA A 282 -15.62 22.33 11.26
N THR A 283 -16.68 22.56 10.47
CA THR A 283 -17.95 23.06 11.02
C THR A 283 -18.73 21.98 11.76
N SER A 284 -19.26 22.33 12.93
CA SER A 284 -20.32 21.58 13.63
C SER A 284 -21.67 22.31 13.62
N ASP A 285 -21.74 23.49 12.98
CA ASP A 285 -22.98 24.26 12.86
C ASP A 285 -23.91 23.64 11.81
N ARG A 286 -25.08 23.16 12.26
CA ARG A 286 -26.14 22.61 11.39
C ARG A 286 -26.60 23.56 10.30
N LYS A 287 -26.50 24.88 10.50
CA LYS A 287 -26.84 25.87 9.47
C LYS A 287 -25.85 25.88 8.30
N ARG A 288 -24.61 25.43 8.55
CA ARG A 288 -23.53 25.32 7.57
C ARG A 288 -23.30 23.89 7.09
N ALA A 289 -24.16 22.93 7.46
CA ALA A 289 -24.07 21.53 7.02
C ALA A 289 -23.98 21.40 5.49
N ARG A 290 -24.71 22.27 4.77
CA ARG A 290 -24.72 22.32 3.30
C ARG A 290 -23.39 22.74 2.66
N ASP A 291 -22.48 23.33 3.44
CA ASP A 291 -21.18 23.79 2.95
C ASP A 291 -20.15 22.63 2.98
N VAL A 292 -20.44 21.56 3.72
CA VAL A 292 -19.54 20.41 3.88
C VAL A 292 -19.43 19.58 2.61
N GLU A 293 -20.55 19.22 1.97
CA GLU A 293 -20.54 18.40 0.75
C GLU A 293 -19.71 19.04 -0.39
N PRO A 294 -19.90 20.35 -0.74
CA PRO A 294 -19.04 21.01 -1.71
C PRO A 294 -17.56 21.09 -1.29
N ALA A 295 -17.28 21.23 0.01
CA ALA A 295 -15.92 21.29 0.53
C ALA A 295 -15.21 19.93 0.39
N VAL A 296 -15.88 18.83 0.76
CA VAL A 296 -15.36 17.46 0.57
C VAL A 296 -15.12 17.19 -0.92
N ALA A 297 -16.05 17.57 -1.80
CA ALA A 297 -15.87 17.42 -3.25
C ALA A 297 -14.66 18.20 -3.77
N SER A 298 -14.46 19.44 -3.32
CA SER A 298 -13.32 20.27 -3.69
C SER A 298 -11.99 19.68 -3.21
N LEU A 299 -11.97 19.17 -1.98
CA LEU A 299 -10.80 18.47 -1.42
C LEU A 299 -10.46 17.23 -2.23
N LEU A 300 -11.45 16.37 -2.53
CA LEU A 300 -11.26 15.17 -3.36
C LEU A 300 -10.75 15.52 -4.76
N TRP A 301 -11.26 16.60 -5.36
CA TRP A 301 -10.74 17.09 -6.63
C TRP A 301 -9.28 17.51 -6.53
N MET A 302 -8.89 18.27 -5.50
CA MET A 302 -7.48 18.58 -5.27
C MET A 302 -6.65 17.31 -5.00
N LEU A 303 -7.24 16.29 -4.38
CA LEU A 303 -6.62 14.97 -4.15
C LEU A 303 -6.52 14.08 -5.40
N GLY A 304 -6.85 14.60 -6.59
CA GLY A 304 -6.61 13.92 -7.85
C GLY A 304 -7.82 13.13 -8.37
N PHE A 305 -8.89 13.00 -7.59
CA PHE A 305 -10.14 12.38 -8.03
C PHE A 305 -10.85 13.26 -9.08
N ASN A 306 -11.56 12.63 -10.00
CA ASN A 306 -12.54 13.32 -10.85
C ASN A 306 -13.89 13.26 -10.14
N THR A 307 -14.36 14.39 -9.63
CA THR A 307 -15.50 14.44 -8.71
C THR A 307 -16.77 14.96 -9.38
N CYS A 308 -17.90 14.30 -9.11
CA CYS A 308 -19.24 14.75 -9.44
C CYS A 308 -20.03 14.95 -8.15
N HIS A 309 -20.30 16.21 -7.79
CA HIS A 309 -21.11 16.57 -6.62
C HIS A 309 -22.59 16.56 -6.98
N LEU A 310 -23.34 15.59 -6.44
CA LEU A 310 -24.76 15.37 -6.75
C LEU A 310 -25.69 15.91 -5.67
N GLY A 311 -25.26 15.97 -4.41
CA GLY A 311 -26.07 16.40 -3.26
C GLY A 311 -26.70 17.79 -3.43
N GLY A 312 -25.99 18.71 -4.10
CA GLY A 312 -26.52 20.04 -4.47
C GLY A 312 -27.62 20.06 -5.54
N THR A 313 -27.87 18.94 -6.23
CA THR A 313 -28.82 18.87 -7.36
C THR A 313 -30.15 18.24 -6.92
N LYS A 314 -31.21 19.04 -6.83
CA LYS A 314 -32.55 18.60 -6.35
C LYS A 314 -33.09 17.34 -7.01
N VAL A 315 -32.84 17.14 -8.31
CA VAL A 315 -33.35 15.99 -9.08
C VAL A 315 -32.55 14.71 -8.80
N LEU A 316 -31.35 14.83 -8.23
CA LEU A 316 -30.41 13.73 -8.00
C LEU A 316 -30.24 13.40 -6.50
N GLN A 317 -31.14 13.88 -5.63
CA GLN A 317 -31.07 13.70 -4.18
C GLN A 317 -31.17 12.23 -3.73
N ASP A 318 -31.70 11.35 -4.58
CA ASP A 318 -31.72 9.90 -4.32
C ASP A 318 -30.33 9.27 -4.51
N GLY A 319 -29.43 9.93 -5.24
CA GLY A 319 -28.02 9.55 -5.41
C GLY A 319 -27.15 9.88 -4.19
N PRO A 320 -25.88 9.43 -4.18
CA PRO A 320 -24.92 9.80 -3.14
C PRO A 320 -24.57 11.27 -3.21
N ASP A 321 -24.03 11.85 -2.13
CA ASP A 321 -23.64 13.26 -2.13
C ASP A 321 -22.55 13.53 -3.18
N ILE A 322 -21.54 12.65 -3.29
CA ILE A 322 -20.43 12.78 -4.23
C ILE A 322 -20.10 11.42 -4.86
N LEU A 323 -19.83 11.43 -6.17
CA LEU A 323 -19.10 10.37 -6.86
C LEU A 323 -17.68 10.86 -7.17
N GLY A 324 -16.68 10.05 -6.90
CA GLY A 324 -15.30 10.31 -7.29
C GLY A 324 -14.74 9.17 -8.13
N GLU A 325 -14.00 9.49 -9.18
CA GLU A 325 -13.29 8.51 -10.01
C GLU A 325 -11.78 8.73 -9.93
N THR A 326 -10.99 7.66 -9.81
CA THR A 326 -9.53 7.72 -9.90
C THR A 326 -9.06 7.67 -11.36
N PRO A 327 -7.83 8.11 -11.68
CA PRO A 327 -7.28 7.98 -13.03
C PRO A 327 -7.29 6.55 -13.60
N ALA A 328 -7.16 5.51 -12.77
CA ALA A 328 -7.31 4.10 -13.19
C ALA A 328 -8.77 3.61 -13.23
N GLY A 329 -9.76 4.50 -13.16
CA GLY A 329 -11.18 4.21 -13.34
C GLY A 329 -11.85 3.53 -12.14
N GLN A 330 -11.28 3.63 -10.94
CA GLN A 330 -11.92 3.13 -9.71
C GLN A 330 -12.85 4.20 -9.11
N PHE A 331 -13.92 3.79 -8.43
CA PHE A 331 -14.94 4.72 -7.94
C PHE A 331 -14.99 4.80 -6.42
N ILE A 332 -15.15 6.01 -5.89
CA ILE A 332 -15.62 6.26 -4.53
C ILE A 332 -17.05 6.79 -4.55
N VAL A 333 -17.85 6.33 -3.60
CA VAL A 333 -19.23 6.80 -3.35
C VAL A 333 -19.22 7.43 -1.98
N VAL A 334 -19.52 8.72 -1.88
CA VAL A 334 -19.34 9.48 -0.63
C VAL A 334 -20.66 10.01 -0.11
N GLU A 335 -20.90 9.81 1.18
CA GLU A 335 -21.89 10.57 1.97
C GLU A 335 -21.15 11.47 2.95
N CYS A 336 -21.61 12.71 3.09
CA CYS A 336 -21.09 13.67 4.06
C CYS A 336 -22.06 13.83 5.23
N THR A 337 -21.56 14.02 6.44
CA THR A 337 -22.38 14.33 7.61
C THR A 337 -21.65 15.28 8.56
N ILE A 338 -22.40 15.94 9.43
CA ILE A 338 -21.86 16.75 10.53
C ILE A 338 -22.27 16.17 11.90
N GLY A 339 -22.82 14.95 11.87
CA GLY A 339 -23.27 14.20 13.03
C GLY A 339 -22.65 12.81 13.02
N THR A 340 -23.19 11.93 13.85
CA THR A 340 -22.76 10.54 13.90
C THR A 340 -22.99 9.81 12.57
N LEU A 341 -22.25 8.71 12.34
CA LEU A 341 -22.30 7.94 11.08
C LEU A 341 -23.67 7.26 10.88
N LYS A 342 -24.34 6.94 11.99
CA LYS A 342 -25.69 6.35 12.03
C LYS A 342 -26.83 7.36 11.93
N ALA A 343 -26.53 8.67 11.97
CA ALA A 343 -27.55 9.70 11.84
C ALA A 343 -28.35 9.51 10.54
N ASP A 344 -29.68 9.63 10.64
CA ASP A 344 -30.62 9.58 9.51
C ASP A 344 -30.48 8.36 8.57
N SER A 345 -30.01 7.23 9.11
CA SER A 345 -29.71 6.00 8.38
C SER A 345 -28.71 6.20 7.23
N LYS A 346 -27.83 7.20 7.31
CA LYS A 346 -26.87 7.54 6.25
C LYS A 346 -25.97 6.37 5.87
N MET A 347 -25.45 5.63 6.83
CA MET A 347 -24.62 4.44 6.54
C MET A 347 -25.37 3.38 5.71
N HIS A 348 -26.64 3.12 6.01
CA HIS A 348 -27.44 2.17 5.23
C HIS A 348 -27.72 2.69 3.81
N LYS A 349 -27.98 4.00 3.67
CA LYS A 349 -28.17 4.65 2.36
C LYS A 349 -26.89 4.61 1.52
N LEU A 350 -25.74 4.89 2.12
CA LEU A 350 -24.44 4.80 1.47
C LEU A 350 -24.21 3.40 0.87
N LEU A 351 -24.43 2.36 1.66
CA LEU A 351 -24.27 0.98 1.22
C LEU A 351 -25.23 0.63 0.07
N ALA A 352 -26.51 1.05 0.17
CA ALA A 352 -27.50 0.84 -0.88
C ALA A 352 -27.12 1.57 -2.19
N ARG A 353 -26.71 2.84 -2.09
CA ARG A 353 -26.26 3.67 -3.23
C ARG A 353 -25.00 3.08 -3.87
N THR A 354 -24.06 2.62 -3.06
CA THR A 354 -22.84 1.94 -3.53
C THR A 354 -23.17 0.64 -4.26
N ALA A 355 -24.09 -0.16 -3.74
CA ALA A 355 -24.56 -1.38 -4.39
C ALA A 355 -25.23 -1.08 -5.75
N ALA A 356 -26.05 -0.03 -5.82
CA ALA A 356 -26.69 0.39 -7.07
C ALA A 356 -25.65 0.82 -8.13
N VAL A 357 -24.59 1.55 -7.74
CA VAL A 357 -23.48 1.90 -8.64
C VAL A 357 -22.77 0.64 -9.15
N ARG A 358 -22.42 -0.30 -8.26
CA ARG A 358 -21.79 -1.58 -8.63
C ARG A 358 -22.66 -2.39 -9.58
N GLU A 359 -23.97 -2.48 -9.31
CA GLU A 359 -24.93 -3.20 -10.17
C GLU A 359 -25.00 -2.56 -11.56
N GLN A 360 -25.05 -1.23 -11.64
CA GLN A 360 -25.10 -0.52 -12.91
C GLN A 360 -23.80 -0.71 -13.72
N LEU A 361 -22.63 -0.63 -13.07
CA LEU A 361 -21.34 -0.92 -13.70
C LEU A 361 -21.28 -2.36 -14.22
N SER A 362 -21.75 -3.32 -13.42
CA SER A 362 -21.84 -4.73 -13.82
C SER A 362 -22.73 -4.93 -15.04
N LYS A 363 -23.91 -4.30 -15.06
CA LYS A 363 -24.85 -4.36 -16.21
C LYS A 363 -24.23 -3.77 -17.49
N SER A 364 -23.33 -2.80 -17.34
CA SER A 364 -22.60 -2.18 -18.44
C SER A 364 -21.29 -2.88 -18.81
N GLY A 365 -20.97 -4.05 -18.21
CA GLY A 365 -19.77 -4.83 -18.53
C GLY A 365 -18.49 -4.40 -17.81
N HIS A 366 -18.59 -3.52 -16.80
CA HIS A 366 -17.47 -2.98 -16.03
C HIS A 366 -17.30 -3.69 -14.68
N THR A 367 -17.38 -5.02 -14.66
CA THR A 367 -17.27 -5.83 -13.41
C THR A 367 -15.89 -5.78 -12.76
N HIS A 368 -14.87 -5.34 -13.49
CA HIS A 368 -13.50 -5.15 -12.99
C HIS A 368 -13.30 -3.85 -12.22
N VAL A 369 -14.26 -2.92 -12.29
CA VAL A 369 -14.18 -1.63 -11.61
C VAL A 369 -14.52 -1.80 -10.14
N ARG A 370 -13.62 -1.40 -9.25
CA ARG A 370 -13.86 -1.41 -7.80
C ARG A 370 -14.58 -0.13 -7.40
N VAL A 371 -15.47 -0.28 -6.42
CA VAL A 371 -16.28 0.81 -5.88
C VAL A 371 -16.17 0.80 -4.37
N LEU A 372 -15.66 1.87 -3.77
CA LEU A 372 -15.43 2.00 -2.33
C LEU A 372 -16.46 2.96 -1.71
N PRO A 373 -17.27 2.52 -0.72
CA PRO A 373 -18.11 3.43 0.04
C PRO A 373 -17.27 4.23 1.05
N VAL A 374 -17.50 5.55 1.09
CA VAL A 374 -16.81 6.50 1.96
C VAL A 374 -17.83 7.31 2.77
N MET A 375 -17.64 7.39 4.08
CA MET A 375 -18.39 8.27 4.97
C MET A 375 -17.49 9.39 5.43
N ALA A 376 -17.83 10.63 5.12
CA ALA A 376 -17.08 11.82 5.49
C ALA A 376 -17.83 12.57 6.61
N THR A 377 -17.20 12.81 7.75
CA THR A 377 -17.80 13.52 8.88
C THR A 377 -16.90 14.61 9.43
N THR A 378 -17.48 15.74 9.82
CA THR A 378 -16.75 16.81 10.50
C THR A 378 -16.51 16.52 11.99
N LEU A 379 -17.12 15.45 12.52
CA LEU A 379 -16.88 15.01 13.90
C LEU A 379 -15.50 14.37 14.04
N PRO A 380 -14.83 14.57 15.18
CA PRO A 380 -13.57 13.90 15.50
C PRO A 380 -13.75 12.39 15.72
N HIS A 381 -12.66 11.63 15.59
CA HIS A 381 -12.67 10.16 15.73
C HIS A 381 -13.23 9.68 17.09
N ASP A 382 -12.97 10.41 18.17
CA ASP A 382 -13.44 10.07 19.51
C ASP A 382 -14.97 10.14 19.65
N GLU A 383 -15.61 11.10 18.98
CA GLU A 383 -17.06 11.25 18.96
C GLU A 383 -17.78 10.18 18.12
N ILE A 384 -17.08 9.53 17.18
CA ILE A 384 -17.63 8.45 16.34
C ILE A 384 -17.06 7.07 16.67
N ALA A 385 -16.22 6.95 17.71
CA ALA A 385 -15.46 5.75 18.02
C ALA A 385 -16.34 4.49 18.16
N SER A 386 -17.53 4.61 18.74
CA SER A 386 -18.49 3.50 18.90
C SER A 386 -19.11 3.01 17.59
N GLU A 387 -18.96 3.76 16.50
CA GLU A 387 -19.56 3.47 15.19
C GLU A 387 -18.52 3.05 14.15
N LEU A 388 -17.23 3.35 14.37
CA LEU A 388 -16.14 2.99 13.47
C LEU A 388 -16.06 1.49 13.19
N GLY A 389 -16.24 0.65 14.23
CA GLY A 389 -16.18 -0.81 14.05
C GLY A 389 -17.26 -1.38 13.15
N ASP A 390 -18.48 -0.82 13.25
CA ASP A 390 -19.60 -1.17 12.39
C ASP A 390 -19.36 -0.71 10.95
N ALA A 391 -18.86 0.53 10.76
CA ALA A 391 -18.50 1.05 9.45
C ALA A 391 -17.44 0.17 8.75
N VAL A 392 -16.34 -0.15 9.45
CA VAL A 392 -15.27 -1.00 8.93
C VAL A 392 -15.77 -2.41 8.60
N SER A 393 -16.60 -3.01 9.47
CA SER A 393 -17.19 -4.34 9.24
C SER A 393 -18.07 -4.38 7.99
N ASN A 394 -18.66 -3.24 7.60
CA ASN A 394 -19.43 -3.10 6.37
C ASN A 394 -18.58 -2.63 5.17
N GLY A 395 -17.25 -2.54 5.33
CA GLY A 395 -16.32 -2.10 4.29
C GLY A 395 -16.44 -0.61 3.94
N VAL A 396 -16.92 0.21 4.87
CA VAL A 396 -17.05 1.67 4.71
C VAL A 396 -15.81 2.36 5.24
N TYR A 397 -15.11 3.08 4.35
CA TYR A 397 -13.99 3.93 4.75
C TYR A 397 -14.51 5.21 5.39
N VAL A 398 -13.98 5.60 6.54
CA VAL A 398 -14.43 6.79 7.29
C VAL A 398 -13.35 7.85 7.26
N ILE A 399 -13.75 9.09 6.94
CA ILE A 399 -12.92 10.30 7.03
C ILE A 399 -13.54 11.16 8.13
N ALA A 400 -12.81 11.35 9.23
CA ALA A 400 -13.20 12.18 10.36
C ALA A 400 -12.60 13.59 10.30
N GLY A 401 -12.94 14.43 11.28
CA GLY A 401 -12.52 15.82 11.35
C GLY A 401 -11.01 16.04 11.27
N GLU A 402 -10.22 15.22 11.98
CA GLU A 402 -8.76 15.32 11.97
C GLU A 402 -8.16 14.91 10.61
N ASP A 403 -8.75 13.90 9.98
CA ASP A 403 -8.30 13.36 8.69
C ASP A 403 -8.39 14.43 7.59
N PHE A 404 -9.34 15.37 7.68
CA PHE A 404 -9.44 16.48 6.73
C PHE A 404 -8.22 17.41 6.77
N GLN A 405 -7.64 17.65 7.95
CA GLN A 405 -6.44 18.50 8.05
C GLN A 405 -5.23 17.82 7.43
N GLU A 406 -5.05 16.53 7.69
CA GLU A 406 -4.03 15.73 7.02
C GLU A 406 -4.24 15.73 5.50
N ALA A 407 -5.47 15.48 5.05
CA ALA A 407 -5.84 15.46 3.64
C ALA A 407 -5.58 16.82 2.96
N ILE A 408 -5.86 17.95 3.61
CA ILE A 408 -5.50 19.29 3.12
C ILE A 408 -3.99 19.39 2.95
N GLY A 409 -3.19 18.92 3.90
CA GLY A 409 -1.72 18.87 3.78
C GLY A 409 -1.27 18.07 2.56
N ARG A 410 -1.91 16.91 2.31
CA ARG A 410 -1.63 16.04 1.15
C ARG A 410 -1.95 16.68 -0.19
N THR A 411 -2.70 17.79 -0.23
CA THR A 411 -2.94 18.53 -1.48
C THR A 411 -1.77 19.41 -1.92
N LEU A 412 -0.74 19.64 -1.09
CA LEU A 412 0.39 20.51 -1.43
C LEU A 412 1.15 20.00 -2.66
N ILE A 413 1.44 18.70 -2.69
CA ILE A 413 2.04 18.01 -3.84
C ILE A 413 0.96 17.31 -4.67
N PRO A 414 1.14 17.15 -6.00
CA PRO A 414 0.22 16.38 -6.82
C PRO A 414 0.01 14.97 -6.24
N PRO A 415 -1.19 14.65 -5.73
CA PRO A 415 -1.45 13.39 -5.08
C PRO A 415 -1.88 12.32 -6.10
N HIS A 416 -1.63 11.06 -5.79
CA HIS A 416 -2.01 9.93 -6.63
C HIS A 416 -3.32 9.33 -6.13
N ALA A 417 -4.45 9.69 -6.75
CA ALA A 417 -5.78 9.24 -6.31
C ALA A 417 -5.93 7.70 -6.29
N ASP A 418 -5.28 6.97 -7.20
CA ASP A 418 -5.28 5.49 -7.15
C ASP A 418 -4.53 4.94 -5.93
N GLN A 419 -3.48 5.64 -5.47
CA GLN A 419 -2.76 5.26 -4.26
C GLN A 419 -3.64 5.51 -3.04
N LEU A 420 -4.28 6.69 -2.95
CA LEU A 420 -5.24 7.02 -1.89
C LEU A 420 -6.37 5.98 -1.80
N PHE A 421 -6.89 5.56 -2.95
CA PHE A 421 -7.90 4.51 -3.04
C PHE A 421 -7.39 3.18 -2.48
N THR A 422 -6.18 2.78 -2.87
CA THR A 422 -5.56 1.52 -2.44
C THR A 422 -5.23 1.54 -0.95
N GLU A 423 -4.71 2.65 -0.42
CA GLU A 423 -4.45 2.86 1.02
C GLU A 423 -5.76 2.73 1.83
N ALA A 424 -6.84 3.34 1.35
CA ALA A 424 -8.14 3.26 2.00
C ALA A 424 -8.68 1.81 2.01
N GLU A 425 -8.59 1.08 0.90
CA GLU A 425 -8.97 -0.35 0.86
C GLU A 425 -8.11 -1.21 1.80
N GLN A 426 -6.80 -0.98 1.83
CA GLN A 426 -5.88 -1.71 2.71
C GLN A 426 -6.17 -1.44 4.18
N SER A 427 -6.51 -0.20 4.55
CA SER A 427 -6.87 0.15 5.93
C SER A 427 -8.10 -0.60 6.43
N LEU A 428 -9.10 -0.79 5.56
CA LEU A 428 -10.31 -1.56 5.89
C LEU A 428 -9.99 -3.05 6.09
N GLN A 429 -9.09 -3.59 5.27
CA GLN A 429 -8.63 -4.97 5.41
C GLN A 429 -7.79 -5.17 6.68
N GLY A 430 -6.94 -4.20 7.03
CA GLY A 430 -6.11 -4.25 8.24
C GLY A 430 -6.92 -4.15 9.55
N ILE A 431 -7.98 -3.32 9.59
CA ILE A 431 -8.80 -3.10 10.79
C ILE A 431 -9.87 -4.19 10.96
N ALA A 432 -10.45 -4.72 9.87
CA ALA A 432 -11.34 -5.88 9.94
C ALA A 432 -10.67 -7.10 10.58
N ASN A 433 -9.34 -7.20 10.49
CA ASN A 433 -8.53 -8.26 11.10
C ASN A 433 -8.21 -8.00 12.60
N LEU A 434 -8.56 -6.84 13.17
CA LEU A 434 -8.22 -6.43 14.54
C LEU A 434 -9.44 -6.31 15.49
N GLN A 435 -10.68 -6.37 14.99
CA GLN A 435 -11.86 -6.30 15.85
C GLN A 435 -12.31 -7.70 16.32
N PRO A 436 -12.42 -7.94 17.64
CA PRO A 436 -12.98 -9.18 18.15
C PRO A 436 -14.48 -9.22 17.81
N ARG A 437 -14.92 -10.29 17.12
CA ARG A 437 -16.35 -10.59 16.98
C ARG A 437 -16.98 -10.99 18.31
#